data_AF-X0ZQQ4-F1
#
_entry.id   AF-X0ZQQ4-F1
#
_cell.length_a   1.000
_cell.length_b   1.000
_cell.length_c   1.000
_cell.angle_alpha   90.00
_cell.angle_beta   90.00
_cell.angle_gamma   90.00
#
_symmetry.space_group_name_H-M   'P 1'
#
loop_
_entity.id
_entity.type
_entity.pdbx_description
1 polymer ?
#
loop_
_entity_poly.entity_id
_entity_poly.type
_entity_poly.pdbx_seq_one_letter_code
_entity_poly.pdbx_strand_id
1 'polypeptide(L)'
;YEGVYGGYPEDWQGETRHCVAVDCENRVWCSGGMGVVCFDGAEWRMYEVSDGLAPAPVRDLCADAAGRLWIAYGLSARADEGCSEDEPGWGVTVFDGGKWRTYTSDDGLLDNVVLALTGDHEGKVWALPRPGLNVFDGQKWIG
;
A
#
# COMPACT_ATOMS: atom_id res chain seq x y z
N TYR A 1 -13.33 -26.99 8.23
CA TYR A 1 -13.27 -25.60 7.77
C TYR A 1 -12.53 -25.63 6.44
N GLU A 2 -13.28 -25.74 5.35
CA GLU A 2 -12.74 -25.77 4.00
C GLU A 2 -13.33 -24.58 3.25
N GLY A 3 -12.47 -23.67 2.82
CA GLY A 3 -12.83 -22.49 2.07
C GLY A 3 -11.62 -22.07 1.24
N VAL A 4 -11.30 -22.86 0.22
CA VAL A 4 -10.45 -22.39 -0.86
C VAL A 4 -11.33 -21.47 -1.71
N TYR A 5 -11.21 -20.15 -1.52
CA TYR A 5 -11.84 -19.18 -2.41
C TYR A 5 -10.91 -18.92 -3.59
N GLY A 6 -11.06 -19.76 -4.61
CA GLY A 6 -10.38 -19.62 -5.89
C GLY A 6 -11.10 -18.61 -6.78
N GLY A 7 -10.35 -17.62 -7.25
CA GLY A 7 -10.71 -16.77 -8.39
C GLY A 7 -10.89 -15.30 -8.01
N TYR A 8 -9.86 -14.50 -8.27
CA TYR A 8 -10.05 -13.06 -8.45
C TYR A 8 -11.06 -12.82 -9.59
N PRO A 9 -11.81 -11.69 -9.58
CA PRO A 9 -12.69 -11.34 -10.70
C PRO A 9 -11.95 -11.42 -12.04
N GLU A 10 -12.61 -11.82 -13.13
CA GLU A 10 -11.98 -11.94 -14.46
C GLU A 10 -11.32 -10.62 -14.93
N ASP A 11 -11.74 -9.49 -14.36
CA ASP A 11 -11.18 -8.16 -14.64
C ASP A 11 -9.83 -7.89 -13.93
N TRP A 12 -9.40 -8.77 -13.02
CA TRP A 12 -8.08 -8.74 -12.36
C TRP A 12 -6.98 -9.47 -13.16
N GLN A 13 -7.25 -9.86 -14.41
CA GLN A 13 -6.28 -10.50 -15.30
C GLN A 13 -5.22 -9.47 -15.75
N GLY A 14 -4.19 -9.33 -14.94
CA GLY A 14 -2.92 -8.68 -15.27
C GLY A 14 -1.87 -9.27 -14.33
N GLU A 15 -0.63 -9.45 -14.80
CA GLU A 15 0.45 -9.79 -13.87
C GLU A 15 0.53 -8.66 -12.86
N THR A 16 0.12 -8.92 -11.61
CA THR A 16 0.02 -7.92 -10.56
C THR A 16 0.68 -8.50 -9.31
N ARG A 17 1.57 -7.74 -8.68
CA ARG A 17 2.07 -8.12 -7.35
C ARG A 17 0.91 -8.12 -6.36
N HIS A 18 0.65 -9.27 -5.78
CA HIS A 18 -0.33 -9.43 -4.71
C HIS A 18 0.37 -9.32 -3.37
N CYS A 19 -0.04 -8.32 -2.60
CA CYS A 19 0.39 -8.10 -1.23
C CYS A 19 -0.82 -8.28 -0.31
N VAL A 20 -0.54 -8.68 0.92
CA VAL A 20 -1.55 -8.85 1.97
C VAL A 20 -1.05 -8.22 3.26
N ALA A 21 -1.92 -7.55 4.00
CA ALA A 21 -1.67 -7.08 5.35
C ALA A 21 -2.85 -7.41 6.25
N VAL A 22 -2.57 -7.55 7.53
CA VAL A 22 -3.58 -7.70 8.57
C VAL A 22 -3.35 -6.59 9.58
N ASP A 23 -4.40 -5.86 9.91
CA ASP A 23 -4.33 -4.80 10.92
C ASP A 23 -4.72 -5.29 12.32
N CYS A 24 -4.64 -4.41 13.30
CA CYS A 24 -4.96 -4.72 14.70
C CYS A 24 -6.45 -4.98 14.97
N GLU A 25 -7.33 -4.68 14.01
CA GLU A 25 -8.76 -5.01 14.06
C GLU A 25 -9.05 -6.38 13.41
N ASN A 26 -8.02 -7.12 13.00
CA ASN A 26 -8.10 -8.36 12.23
C ASN A 26 -8.73 -8.21 10.85
N ARG A 27 -8.74 -7.00 10.28
CA ARG A 27 -9.17 -6.83 8.89
C ARG A 27 -8.04 -7.29 7.97
N VAL A 28 -8.41 -8.05 6.93
CA VAL A 28 -7.47 -8.56 5.93
C VAL A 28 -7.53 -7.66 4.71
N TRP A 29 -6.38 -7.09 4.34
CA TRP A 29 -6.23 -6.20 3.21
C TRP A 29 -5.43 -6.93 2.13
N CYS A 30 -5.96 -6.98 0.91
CA CYS A 30 -5.27 -7.58 -0.24
C CYS A 30 -5.20 -6.59 -1.39
N SER A 31 -4.05 -6.51 -2.06
CA SER A 31 -3.95 -5.77 -3.31
C SER A 31 -4.42 -6.62 -4.50
N GLY A 32 -5.00 -5.95 -5.49
CA GLY A 32 -4.89 -6.41 -6.86
C GLY A 32 -5.65 -5.59 -7.88
N GLY A 33 -5.30 -5.84 -9.14
CA GLY A 33 -5.47 -4.85 -10.20
C GLY A 33 -4.87 -3.50 -9.77
N MET A 34 -5.66 -2.44 -9.91
CA MET A 34 -5.33 -1.06 -9.51
C MET A 34 -5.93 -0.64 -8.15
N GLY A 35 -6.35 -1.60 -7.31
CA GLY A 35 -7.05 -1.30 -6.06
C GLY A 35 -6.67 -2.18 -4.88
N VAL A 36 -7.41 -2.00 -3.79
CA VAL A 36 -7.24 -2.76 -2.55
C VAL A 36 -8.61 -3.24 -2.07
N VAL A 37 -8.69 -4.51 -1.70
CA VAL A 37 -9.86 -5.09 -1.04
C VAL A 37 -9.60 -5.26 0.45
N CYS A 38 -10.65 -5.07 1.25
CA CYS A 38 -10.66 -5.27 2.70
C CYS A 38 -11.74 -6.27 3.07
N PHE A 39 -11.40 -7.25 3.90
CA PHE A 39 -12.34 -8.13 4.58
C PHE A 39 -12.34 -7.81 6.08
N ASP A 40 -13.48 -7.41 6.63
CA ASP A 40 -13.61 -7.02 8.04
C ASP A 40 -14.04 -8.17 8.98
N GLY A 41 -14.08 -9.41 8.46
CA GLY A 41 -14.60 -10.57 9.16
C GLY A 41 -16.06 -10.91 8.80
N ALA A 42 -16.78 -10.00 8.15
CA ALA A 42 -18.15 -10.20 7.69
C ALA A 42 -18.34 -9.88 6.20
N GLU A 43 -17.83 -8.74 5.75
CA GLU A 43 -18.05 -8.20 4.42
C GLU A 43 -16.73 -7.88 3.69
N TRP A 44 -16.78 -7.93 2.36
CA TRP A 44 -15.70 -7.48 1.49
C TRP A 44 -16.02 -6.07 0.96
N ARG A 45 -15.03 -5.18 0.99
CA ARG A 45 -15.11 -3.85 0.38
C ARG A 45 -13.93 -3.62 -0.55
N MET A 46 -14.19 -3.04 -1.71
CA MET A 46 -13.19 -2.62 -2.68
C MET A 46 -12.94 -1.11 -2.56
N TYR A 47 -11.69 -0.71 -2.69
CA TYR A 47 -11.25 0.67 -2.77
C TYR A 47 -10.42 0.91 -4.03
N GLU A 48 -10.71 2.01 -4.72
CA GLU A 48 -10.17 2.34 -6.04
C GLU A 48 -9.69 3.79 -6.11
N VAL A 49 -9.27 4.22 -7.30
CA VAL A 49 -8.82 5.60 -7.56
C VAL A 49 -9.89 6.62 -7.18
N SER A 50 -11.17 6.30 -7.40
CA SER A 50 -12.30 7.17 -7.02
C SER A 50 -12.43 7.39 -5.51
N ASP A 51 -11.90 6.49 -4.69
CA ASP A 51 -11.91 6.60 -3.24
C ASP A 51 -10.72 7.41 -2.70
N GLY A 52 -9.66 7.56 -3.51
CA GLY A 52 -8.46 8.31 -3.15
C GLY A 52 -7.14 7.54 -3.30
N LEU A 53 -7.16 6.34 -3.88
CA LEU A 53 -5.92 5.65 -4.26
C LEU A 53 -5.26 6.35 -5.45
N ALA A 54 -3.93 6.24 -5.55
CA ALA A 54 -3.22 6.68 -6.75
C ALA A 54 -3.63 5.82 -7.97
N PRO A 55 -3.64 6.38 -9.19
CA PRO A 55 -3.94 5.65 -10.43
C PRO A 55 -2.73 4.79 -10.88
N ALA A 56 -2.27 3.91 -10.00
CA ALA A 56 -1.05 3.13 -10.16
C ALA A 56 -1.20 1.74 -9.50
N PRO A 57 -0.49 0.72 -9.99
CA PRO A 57 -0.51 -0.59 -9.35
C PRO A 57 0.08 -0.50 -7.94
N VAL A 58 -0.54 -1.23 -7.00
CA VAL A 58 -0.04 -1.37 -5.65
C VAL A 58 1.24 -2.21 -5.67
N ARG A 59 2.33 -1.65 -5.13
CA ARG A 59 3.61 -2.36 -5.02
C ARG A 59 3.77 -3.04 -3.68
N ASP A 60 3.32 -2.39 -2.62
CA ASP A 60 3.35 -2.94 -1.27
C ASP A 60 2.27 -2.31 -0.39
N LEU A 61 1.88 -3.02 0.67
CA LEU A 61 0.98 -2.51 1.67
C LEU A 61 1.32 -3.05 3.06
N CYS A 62 1.13 -2.23 4.09
CA CYS A 62 1.29 -2.65 5.48
C CYS A 62 0.25 -1.97 6.36
N ALA A 63 -0.08 -2.60 7.49
CA ALA A 63 -0.83 -1.94 8.55
C ALA A 63 0.13 -1.46 9.65
N ASP A 64 -0.21 -0.35 10.30
CA ASP A 64 0.47 0.08 11.52
C ASP A 64 -0.30 -0.34 12.80
N ALA A 65 0.33 -0.12 13.95
CA ALA A 65 -0.26 -0.47 15.25
C ALA A 65 -1.56 0.31 15.58
N ALA A 66 -1.82 1.42 14.89
CA ALA A 66 -3.04 2.21 15.03
C ALA A 66 -4.18 1.72 14.11
N GLY A 67 -3.96 0.65 13.34
CA GLY A 67 -4.95 0.08 12.44
C GLY A 67 -5.10 0.85 11.12
N ARG A 68 -4.15 1.73 10.79
CA ARG A 68 -4.13 2.43 9.50
C ARG A 68 -3.49 1.54 8.45
N LEU A 69 -4.02 1.57 7.23
CA LEU A 69 -3.41 0.91 6.08
C LEU A 69 -2.50 1.90 5.34
N TRP A 70 -1.29 1.46 5.02
CA TRP A 70 -0.32 2.20 4.23
C TRP A 70 -0.08 1.47 2.91
N ILE A 71 -0.04 2.21 1.81
CA ILE A 71 0.08 1.69 0.44
C ILE A 71 1.23 2.41 -0.26
N ALA A 72 2.16 1.63 -0.81
CA ALA A 72 3.16 2.08 -1.76
C ALA A 72 2.77 1.62 -3.15
N TYR A 73 3.08 2.46 -4.14
CA TYR A 73 2.72 2.22 -5.53
C TYR A 73 3.96 1.95 -6.38
N GLY A 74 3.78 1.15 -7.41
CA GLY A 74 4.81 0.86 -8.41
C GLY A 74 4.37 1.33 -9.78
N LEU A 75 5.30 1.30 -10.74
CA LEU A 75 4.98 1.48 -12.16
C LEU A 75 5.01 0.16 -12.93
N SER A 76 5.80 -0.81 -12.46
CA SER A 76 5.65 -2.21 -12.84
C SER A 76 5.01 -3.01 -11.72
N ALA A 77 4.10 -3.88 -12.12
CA ALA A 77 3.58 -4.95 -11.29
C ALA A 77 4.65 -5.99 -10.92
N ARG A 78 5.78 -6.01 -11.64
CA ARG A 78 6.89 -6.92 -11.42
C ARG A 78 7.91 -6.34 -10.45
N ALA A 79 8.42 -7.24 -9.62
CA ALA A 79 9.45 -6.98 -8.62
C ALA A 79 10.76 -6.49 -9.22
N ASP A 80 11.07 -7.12 -10.33
CA ASP A 80 12.35 -7.30 -11.00
C ASP A 80 12.48 -6.43 -12.24
N GLU A 81 11.35 -5.98 -12.79
CA GLU A 81 11.31 -4.84 -13.68
C GLU A 81 11.56 -3.59 -12.84
N GLY A 82 12.84 -3.28 -12.66
CA GLY A 82 13.28 -2.13 -11.89
C GLY A 82 12.61 -0.85 -12.39
N CYS A 83 12.22 0.01 -11.46
CA CYS A 83 11.81 1.36 -11.79
C CYS A 83 13.00 2.11 -12.40
N SER A 84 12.84 2.66 -13.60
CA SER A 84 13.87 3.50 -14.20
C SER A 84 14.12 4.75 -13.35
N GLU A 85 15.33 5.33 -13.39
CA GLU A 85 15.71 6.47 -12.54
C GLU A 85 14.81 7.70 -12.76
N ASP A 86 14.30 7.86 -13.99
CA ASP A 86 13.47 9.00 -14.40
C ASP A 86 11.97 8.85 -14.07
N GLU A 87 11.57 7.74 -13.44
CA GLU A 87 10.16 7.47 -13.18
C GLU A 87 9.54 8.37 -12.10
N PRO A 88 8.42 9.06 -12.40
CA PRO A 88 7.67 9.77 -11.38
C PRO A 88 6.93 8.75 -10.51
N GLY A 89 7.32 8.65 -9.23
CA GLY A 89 6.59 7.83 -8.26
C GLY A 89 5.29 8.48 -7.77
N TRP A 90 4.46 7.70 -7.08
CA TRP A 90 3.16 8.14 -6.56
C TRP A 90 3.13 8.39 -5.04
N GLY A 91 4.27 8.22 -4.37
CA GLY A 91 4.39 8.40 -2.93
C GLY A 91 3.76 7.25 -2.14
N VAL A 92 3.29 7.58 -0.93
CA VAL A 92 2.65 6.62 -0.01
C VAL A 92 1.29 7.14 0.39
N THR A 93 0.25 6.33 0.21
CA THR A 93 -1.11 6.66 0.67
C THR A 93 -1.43 5.93 1.96
N VAL A 94 -2.02 6.64 2.92
CA VAL A 94 -2.55 6.09 4.17
C VAL A 94 -4.08 6.16 4.19
N PHE A 95 -4.71 5.12 4.73
CA PHE A 95 -6.13 5.07 5.08
C PHE A 95 -6.30 4.96 6.59
N ASP A 96 -7.07 5.88 7.18
CA ASP A 96 -7.31 5.94 8.63
C ASP A 96 -8.63 5.29 9.09
N GLY A 97 -9.33 4.60 8.20
CA GLY A 97 -10.66 4.05 8.44
C GLY A 97 -11.81 4.91 7.88
N GLY A 98 -11.54 6.16 7.49
CA GLY A 98 -12.54 7.01 6.84
C GLY A 98 -11.99 7.95 5.77
N LYS A 99 -10.69 8.22 5.76
CA LYS A 99 -10.03 9.16 4.83
C LYS A 99 -8.76 8.58 4.26
N TRP A 100 -8.52 8.93 3.01
CA TRP A 100 -7.29 8.66 2.28
C TRP A 100 -6.42 9.92 2.26
N ARG A 101 -5.11 9.77 2.49
CA ARG A 101 -4.12 10.83 2.34
C ARG A 101 -2.86 10.29 1.67
N THR A 102 -2.38 10.98 0.64
CA THR A 102 -1.09 10.69 0.02
C THR A 102 -0.02 11.61 0.56
N TYR A 103 1.15 11.03 0.84
CA TYR A 103 2.39 11.73 1.16
C TYR A 103 3.35 11.62 -0.02
N THR A 104 4.01 12.72 -0.34
CA THR A 104 5.03 12.78 -1.40
C THR A 104 6.35 13.33 -0.86
N SER A 105 7.32 13.54 -1.75
CA SER A 105 8.56 14.25 -1.47
C SER A 105 8.34 15.64 -0.88
N ASP A 106 7.22 16.28 -1.22
CA ASP A 106 6.87 17.58 -0.66
C ASP A 106 6.46 17.49 0.82
N ASP A 107 6.07 16.30 1.28
CA ASP A 107 5.75 15.99 2.68
C ASP A 107 6.94 15.38 3.46
N GLY A 108 8.12 15.28 2.85
CA GLY A 108 9.34 14.79 3.48
C GLY A 108 9.73 13.34 3.19
N LEU A 109 9.05 12.65 2.26
CA LEU A 109 9.60 11.42 1.68
C LEU A 109 10.87 11.73 0.88
N LEU A 110 11.86 10.83 0.91
CA LEU A 110 13.10 11.01 0.15
C LEU A 110 12.89 10.80 -1.37
N ASP A 111 11.90 10.00 -1.75
CA ASP A 111 11.49 9.75 -3.14
C ASP A 111 10.02 9.33 -3.15
N ASN A 112 9.32 9.61 -4.25
CA ASN A 112 7.94 9.16 -4.47
C ASN A 112 7.88 7.70 -4.96
N VAL A 113 9.01 7.12 -5.35
CA VAL A 113 9.14 5.69 -5.66
C VAL A 113 9.52 4.95 -4.38
N VAL A 114 8.52 4.35 -3.74
CA VAL A 114 8.68 3.56 -2.51
C VAL A 114 8.60 2.07 -2.82
N LEU A 115 9.64 1.33 -2.46
CA LEU A 115 9.82 -0.07 -2.87
C LEU A 115 9.18 -1.07 -1.91
N ALA A 116 9.11 -0.71 -0.63
CA ALA A 116 8.57 -1.54 0.44
C ALA A 116 8.11 -0.68 1.61
N LEU A 117 7.14 -1.20 2.37
CA LEU A 117 6.62 -0.61 3.61
C LEU A 117 6.61 -1.64 4.73
N THR A 118 6.84 -1.20 5.98
CA THR A 118 6.56 -2.04 7.15
C THR A 118 6.21 -1.19 8.36
N GLY A 119 5.18 -1.59 9.10
CA GLY A 119 4.82 -1.00 10.39
C GLY A 119 5.59 -1.67 11.52
N ASP A 120 5.97 -0.91 12.54
CA ASP A 120 6.51 -1.46 13.78
C ASP A 120 5.50 -1.44 14.94
N HIS A 121 5.88 -2.11 16.03
CA HIS A 121 5.05 -2.23 17.23
C HIS A 121 4.89 -0.92 18.01
N GLU A 122 5.70 0.10 17.73
CA GLU A 122 5.58 1.45 18.30
C GLU A 122 4.64 2.34 17.47
N GLY A 123 4.11 1.83 16.36
CA GLY A 123 3.20 2.55 15.47
C GLY A 123 3.91 3.44 14.44
N LYS A 124 5.22 3.28 14.26
CA LYS A 124 5.95 3.91 13.16
C LYS A 124 5.77 3.10 11.89
N VAL A 125 5.98 3.78 10.77
CA VAL A 125 6.02 3.14 9.45
C VAL A 125 7.34 3.42 8.78
N TRP A 126 7.99 2.35 8.35
CA TRP A 126 9.26 2.39 7.65
C TRP A 126 8.98 2.25 6.15
N ALA A 127 9.47 3.19 5.37
CA ALA A 127 9.36 3.20 3.92
C ALA A 127 10.74 3.11 3.30
N LEU A 128 10.89 2.27 2.27
CA LEU A 128 12.14 2.09 1.53
C LEU A 128 12.07 2.81 0.17
N PRO A 129 12.23 4.15 0.12
CA PRO A 129 12.38 4.87 -1.13
C PRO A 129 13.70 4.50 -1.83
N ARG A 130 13.81 4.73 -3.14
CA ARG A 130 15.05 4.41 -3.91
C ARG A 130 16.36 4.90 -3.24
N PRO A 131 16.49 6.16 -2.81
CA PRO A 131 17.74 6.67 -2.25
C PRO A 131 18.01 6.31 -0.79
N GLY A 132 17.13 5.54 -0.10
CA GLY A 132 17.38 5.24 1.32
C GLY A 132 16.18 4.70 2.09
N LEU A 133 16.03 5.17 3.33
CA LEU A 133 15.03 4.70 4.29
C LEU A 133 14.36 5.93 4.92
N ASN A 134 13.04 5.96 4.91
CA ASN A 134 12.24 6.93 5.65
C ASN A 134 11.52 6.24 6.81
N VAL A 135 11.28 6.99 7.88
CA VAL A 135 10.40 6.59 8.98
C VAL A 135 9.32 7.64 9.21
N PHE A 136 8.07 7.22 9.30
CA PHE A 136 6.95 8.04 9.75
C PHE A 136 6.80 7.90 11.26
N ASP A 137 6.95 8.99 12.00
CA ASP A 137 6.93 9.01 13.47
C ASP A 137 5.53 9.11 14.10
N GLY A 138 4.49 9.04 13.27
CA GLY A 138 3.10 9.30 13.66
C GLY A 138 2.60 10.68 13.23
N GLN A 139 3.50 11.61 12.90
CA GLN A 139 3.16 12.97 12.45
C GLN A 139 3.79 13.33 11.11
N LYS A 140 5.05 12.95 10.88
CA LYS A 140 5.82 13.33 9.69
C LYS A 140 6.82 12.25 9.28
N TRP A 141 7.30 12.37 8.04
CA TRP A 141 8.42 11.58 7.54
C TRP A 141 9.76 12.16 8.00
N ILE A 142 10.67 11.26 8.38
CA ILE A 142 12.06 11.54 8.75
C ILE A 142 12.94 10.67 7.86
N GLY A 143 14.01 11.24 7.31
CA GLY A 143 15.01 10.56 6.49
C GLY A 143 16.37 10.50 7.18
#